data_AF-A0A1D1VD07-F1
#
_entry.id   AF-A0A1D1VD07-F1
#
_cell.length_a   1.000
_cell.length_b   1.000
_cell.length_c   1.000
_cell.angle_alpha   90.00
_cell.angle_beta   90.00
_cell.angle_gamma   90.00
#
_symmetry.space_group_name_H-M   'P 1'
#
loop_
_entity.id
_entity.type
_entity.pdbx_description
1 polymer ?
#
loop_
_entity_poly.entity_id
_entity_poly.type
_entity_poly.pdbx_seq_one_letter_code
_entity_poly.pdbx_strand_id
1 'polypeptide(L)'
;MMIQAYDAGMIDGSYVFFTLDVLKAGVMYPDSGWAQGDGLDDKAKAAYQALLVITLEEKRNYPEWIRVNQTANKHFANLSATQADLTKFYNPAWELSYYAAAYYDCIMYAALTYNIASQQDNLRGRLTESNSAYTLPVSTILWGRTVVPGASGNMFIMSNGDRDEDFSLYAVTDDTYSFKLVGSYVGSRGTFKDMENVSIMWIGGSAPPNEPFCDYDGTAARCQPQIPWTDIGLGIGLPGCAMLVAGLMYFRKRMQAQKAEDEAWVAKWSELKIHRKEEEKEKDKDKKKLAQLAAVNRETVSGASMGASMGASMGGMSESMGRERVGATAFWNGQPITVRYSKKTQLRLTKGVLKQAQQVLRMEHPHLVPFLGACFEKEHILMLYEFCSKGNLFVRAFHFL
;
A
#
# COMPACT_ATOMS: atom_id res chain seq x y z
N MET A 1 11.16 32.44 -25.58
CA MET A 1 11.34 31.10 -24.97
C MET A 1 12.81 30.73 -24.88
N MET A 2 13.55 30.60 -25.99
CA MET A 2 14.97 30.20 -25.96
C MET A 2 15.86 31.07 -25.06
N ILE A 3 15.67 32.39 -25.05
CA ILE A 3 16.40 33.30 -24.15
C ILE A 3 16.12 32.98 -22.67
N GLN A 4 14.88 32.61 -22.32
CA GLN A 4 14.53 32.21 -20.95
C GLN A 4 15.15 30.86 -20.59
N ALA A 5 15.22 29.91 -21.53
CA ALA A 5 15.92 28.65 -21.34
C ALA A 5 17.42 28.85 -21.08
N TYR A 6 18.04 29.80 -21.79
CA TYR A 6 19.41 30.24 -21.53
C TYR A 6 19.56 30.80 -20.11
N ASP A 7 18.70 31.75 -19.72
CA ASP A 7 18.74 32.35 -18.38
C ASP A 7 18.46 31.34 -17.26
N ALA A 8 17.73 30.27 -17.55
CA ALA A 8 17.47 29.15 -16.63
C ALA A 8 18.60 28.10 -16.60
N GLY A 9 19.68 28.27 -17.37
CA GLY A 9 20.79 27.32 -17.43
C GLY A 9 20.49 26.02 -18.17
N MET A 10 19.46 26.00 -19.02
CA MET A 10 19.03 24.81 -19.78
C MET A 10 19.80 24.63 -21.10
N ILE A 11 20.91 25.34 -21.27
CA ILE A 11 21.78 25.30 -22.46
C ILE A 11 23.14 24.69 -22.04
N ASP A 12 23.08 23.62 -21.25
CA ASP A 12 24.21 22.89 -20.67
C ASP A 12 24.50 21.55 -21.38
N GLY A 13 23.67 21.20 -22.38
CA GLY A 13 23.72 19.92 -23.08
C GLY A 13 22.81 18.83 -22.50
N SER A 14 22.06 19.12 -21.44
CA SER A 14 21.05 18.21 -20.86
C SER A 14 19.69 18.32 -21.54
N TYR A 15 19.49 19.33 -22.39
CA TYR A 15 18.21 19.63 -23.04
C TYR A 15 18.37 19.81 -24.56
N VAL A 16 17.30 19.48 -25.28
CA VAL A 16 17.08 19.83 -26.67
C VAL A 16 15.68 20.40 -26.82
N PHE A 17 15.53 21.43 -27.63
CA PHE A 17 14.27 22.10 -27.89
C PHE A 17 13.84 21.82 -29.31
N PHE A 18 12.56 21.53 -29.51
CA PHE A 18 11.98 21.43 -30.84
C PHE A 18 10.99 22.55 -31.04
N THR A 19 10.99 23.14 -32.23
CA THR A 19 9.96 24.08 -32.66
C THR A 19 9.43 23.70 -34.03
N LEU A 20 8.15 23.96 -34.24
CA LEU A 20 7.49 23.81 -35.53
C LEU A 20 7.49 25.17 -36.23
N ASP A 21 8.29 25.32 -37.27
CA ASP A 21 8.26 26.46 -38.19
C ASP A 21 7.86 25.96 -39.58
N VAL A 22 6.64 25.43 -39.66
CA VAL A 22 6.12 24.64 -40.78
C VAL A 22 6.38 25.29 -42.15
N LEU A 23 6.25 26.62 -42.24
CA LEU A 23 6.38 27.39 -43.48
C LEU A 23 7.64 28.27 -43.54
N LYS A 24 8.58 28.12 -42.62
CA LYS A 24 9.82 28.93 -42.52
C LYS A 24 9.54 30.43 -42.44
N ALA A 25 8.52 30.83 -41.69
CA ALA A 25 8.11 32.22 -41.53
C ALA A 25 8.45 32.79 -40.14
N GLY A 26 8.93 31.95 -39.22
CA GLY A 26 9.33 32.33 -37.87
C GLY A 26 10.85 32.26 -37.70
N VAL A 27 11.30 31.25 -36.96
CA VAL A 27 12.71 31.04 -36.56
C VAL A 27 13.65 30.96 -37.76
N MET A 28 13.17 30.48 -38.90
CA MET A 28 14.00 30.30 -40.09
C MET A 28 14.13 31.56 -40.95
N TYR A 29 13.32 32.60 -40.72
CA TYR A 29 13.28 33.81 -41.54
C TYR A 29 14.02 34.98 -40.87
N PRO A 30 14.75 35.84 -41.61
CA PRO A 30 15.13 35.71 -43.02
C PRO A 30 16.32 34.75 -43.25
N ASP A 31 17.22 34.59 -42.27
CA ASP A 31 18.32 33.62 -42.27
C ASP A 31 18.73 33.33 -40.82
N SER A 32 18.12 32.31 -40.19
CA SER A 32 18.36 31.94 -38.78
C SER A 32 18.01 33.08 -37.80
N GLY A 33 16.72 33.34 -37.62
CA GLY A 33 16.11 34.49 -36.93
C GLY A 33 16.44 34.72 -35.45
N TRP A 34 17.57 34.22 -34.94
CA TRP A 34 18.13 34.61 -33.65
C TRP A 34 18.60 36.06 -33.62
N ALA A 35 19.06 36.61 -34.75
CA ALA A 35 19.54 37.99 -34.85
C ALA A 35 18.36 38.95 -35.03
N GLN A 36 18.02 39.72 -34.00
CA GLN A 36 16.92 40.69 -33.99
C GLN A 36 17.40 42.12 -33.73
N GLY A 37 18.64 42.32 -33.29
CA GLY A 37 19.18 43.65 -33.02
C GLY A 37 18.63 44.30 -31.75
N ASP A 38 18.15 43.50 -30.80
CA ASP A 38 17.53 43.94 -29.55
C ASP A 38 18.48 43.91 -28.34
N GLY A 39 19.76 43.58 -28.56
CA GLY A 39 20.77 43.43 -27.52
C GLY A 39 20.77 42.07 -26.82
N LEU A 40 19.91 41.13 -27.23
CA LEU A 40 19.86 39.76 -26.73
C LEU A 40 20.40 38.74 -27.74
N ASP A 41 20.88 39.20 -28.90
CA ASP A 41 21.37 38.37 -30.00
C ASP A 41 22.42 37.35 -29.55
N ASP A 42 23.37 37.71 -28.69
CA ASP A 42 24.40 36.77 -28.18
C ASP A 42 23.78 35.63 -27.35
N LYS A 43 22.77 35.95 -26.52
CA LYS A 43 22.03 34.94 -25.75
C LYS A 43 21.19 34.07 -26.67
N ALA A 44 20.49 34.67 -27.63
CA ALA A 44 19.66 33.96 -28.58
C ALA A 44 20.51 33.00 -29.42
N LYS A 45 21.64 33.49 -29.93
CA LYS A 45 22.62 32.71 -30.69
C LYS A 45 23.11 31.48 -29.92
N ALA A 46 23.54 31.65 -28.68
CA ALA A 46 23.95 30.51 -27.84
C ALA A 46 22.79 29.54 -27.55
N ALA A 47 21.60 30.07 -27.26
CA ALA A 47 20.44 29.24 -26.97
C ALA A 47 19.97 28.41 -28.19
N TYR A 48 20.10 28.97 -29.40
CA TYR A 48 19.67 28.32 -30.64
C TYR A 48 20.50 27.09 -31.02
N GLN A 49 21.69 26.93 -30.45
CA GLN A 49 22.46 25.69 -30.59
C GLN A 49 21.71 24.46 -30.03
N ALA A 50 20.85 24.66 -29.02
CA ALA A 50 19.99 23.62 -28.46
C ALA A 50 18.65 23.46 -29.21
N LEU A 51 18.38 24.27 -30.24
CA LEU A 51 17.11 24.30 -30.96
C LEU A 51 17.17 23.48 -32.25
N LEU A 52 16.19 22.61 -32.42
CA LEU A 52 15.89 21.90 -33.65
C LEU A 52 14.58 22.43 -34.24
N VAL A 53 14.58 22.67 -35.55
CA VAL A 53 13.44 23.27 -36.25
C VAL A 53 12.87 22.28 -37.24
N ILE A 54 11.58 21.98 -37.13
CA ILE A 54 10.85 21.12 -38.05
C ILE A 54 10.03 21.99 -39.00
N THR A 55 10.18 21.75 -40.30
CA THR A 55 9.48 22.47 -41.37
C THR A 55 8.88 21.48 -42.36
N LEU A 56 7.96 21.92 -43.22
CA LEU A 56 7.66 21.15 -44.44
C LEU A 56 8.90 21.08 -45.33
N GLU A 57 9.05 19.99 -46.09
CA GLU A 57 10.11 19.89 -47.08
C GLU A 57 9.94 20.95 -48.16
N GLU A 58 11.07 21.55 -48.56
CA GLU A 58 11.09 22.58 -49.58
C GLU A 58 10.99 22.00 -50.99
N LYS A 59 9.84 22.21 -51.64
CA LYS A 59 9.55 21.70 -52.98
C LYS A 59 9.79 22.71 -54.11
N ARG A 60 10.38 23.88 -53.81
CA ARG A 60 10.62 24.96 -54.80
C ARG A 60 11.43 24.53 -56.03
N ASN A 61 12.31 23.55 -55.84
CA ASN A 61 13.15 22.99 -56.91
C ASN A 61 12.44 21.91 -57.73
N TYR A 62 11.20 21.54 -57.39
CA TYR A 62 10.49 20.49 -58.13
C TYR A 62 10.01 21.05 -59.48
N PRO A 63 10.10 20.26 -60.58
CA PRO A 63 9.72 20.73 -61.91
C PRO A 63 8.29 21.26 -61.98
N GLU A 64 7.37 20.62 -61.25
CA GLU A 64 5.95 20.99 -61.23
C GLU A 64 5.72 22.33 -60.53
N TRP A 65 6.37 22.54 -59.38
CA TRP A 65 6.35 23.83 -58.68
C TRP A 65 6.81 24.95 -59.61
N ILE A 66 7.97 24.77 -60.26
CA ILE A 66 8.57 25.77 -61.17
C ILE A 66 7.58 26.08 -62.30
N ARG A 67 6.96 25.05 -62.91
CA ARG A 67 5.99 25.21 -63.98
C ARG A 67 4.74 25.99 -63.55
N VAL A 68 4.14 25.62 -62.42
CA VAL A 68 2.93 26.29 -61.90
C VAL A 68 3.25 27.73 -61.50
N ASN A 69 4.36 27.95 -60.79
CA ASN A 69 4.79 29.29 -60.38
C ASN A 69 5.05 30.21 -61.59
N GLN A 70 5.73 29.72 -62.63
CA GLN A 70 5.96 30.48 -63.86
C GLN A 70 4.67 30.77 -64.62
N THR A 71 3.75 29.80 -64.69
CA THR A 71 2.46 29.96 -65.39
C THR A 71 1.58 30.98 -64.68
N ALA A 72 1.49 30.90 -63.36
CA ALA A 72 0.76 31.86 -62.53
C ALA A 72 1.35 33.27 -62.67
N ASN A 73 2.67 33.43 -62.58
CA ASN A 73 3.34 34.73 -62.77
C ASN A 73 3.06 35.33 -64.15
N LYS A 74 3.13 34.54 -65.23
CA LYS A 74 2.77 35.00 -66.58
C LYS A 74 1.31 35.43 -66.66
N HIS A 75 0.40 34.67 -66.04
CA HIS A 75 -1.02 35.00 -66.03
C HIS A 75 -1.29 36.30 -65.29
N PHE A 76 -0.72 36.49 -64.10
CA PHE A 76 -0.87 37.71 -63.31
C PHE A 76 -0.23 38.93 -63.98
N ALA A 77 0.91 38.77 -64.66
CA ALA A 77 1.50 39.83 -65.47
C ALA A 77 0.59 40.27 -66.62
N ASN A 78 -0.07 39.32 -67.30
CA ASN A 78 -1.03 39.64 -68.37
C ASN A 78 -2.30 40.30 -67.83
N LEU A 79 -2.82 39.83 -66.70
CA LEU A 79 -3.99 40.44 -66.05
C LEU A 79 -3.71 41.86 -65.60
N SER A 80 -2.55 42.11 -64.98
CA SER A 80 -2.16 43.46 -64.57
C SER A 80 -1.98 44.41 -65.76
N ALA A 81 -1.52 43.89 -66.91
CA ALA A 81 -1.42 44.68 -68.14
C ALA A 81 -2.80 45.00 -68.79
N THR A 82 -3.82 44.16 -68.58
CA THR A 82 -5.13 44.29 -69.25
C THR A 82 -6.25 44.83 -68.37
N GLN A 83 -6.12 44.73 -67.05
CA GLN A 83 -7.12 45.15 -66.07
C GLN A 83 -6.50 46.06 -65.01
N ALA A 84 -6.60 47.37 -65.21
CA ALA A 84 -5.99 48.40 -64.37
C ALA A 84 -6.45 48.35 -62.89
N ASP A 85 -7.63 47.81 -62.60
CA ASP A 85 -8.11 47.66 -61.22
C ASP A 85 -7.43 46.50 -60.48
N LEU A 86 -6.92 45.50 -61.20
CA LEU A 86 -6.21 44.36 -60.63
C LEU A 86 -4.72 44.63 -60.40
N THR A 87 -4.13 45.64 -61.05
CA THR A 87 -2.75 46.07 -60.81
C THR A 87 -2.47 46.38 -59.34
N LYS A 88 -3.46 46.85 -58.58
CA LYS A 88 -3.34 47.14 -57.14
C LYS A 88 -3.10 45.89 -56.29
N PHE A 89 -3.56 44.73 -56.77
CA PHE A 89 -3.41 43.44 -56.09
C PHE A 89 -2.24 42.62 -56.64
N TYR A 90 -1.63 43.06 -57.75
CA TYR A 90 -0.49 42.40 -58.35
C TYR A 90 0.80 42.77 -57.61
N ASN A 91 1.44 41.76 -57.04
CA ASN A 91 2.81 41.88 -56.56
C ASN A 91 3.75 41.26 -57.61
N PRO A 92 4.65 42.02 -58.25
CA PRO A 92 5.62 41.47 -59.20
C PRO A 92 6.63 40.52 -58.53
N ALA A 93 6.76 40.56 -57.21
CA ALA A 93 7.52 39.61 -56.41
C ALA A 93 6.65 38.48 -55.84
N TRP A 94 5.47 38.22 -56.42
CA TRP A 94 4.62 37.12 -55.98
C TRP A 94 5.33 35.78 -56.22
N GLU A 95 5.36 34.95 -55.19
CA GLU A 95 5.84 33.58 -55.25
C GLU A 95 4.68 32.64 -54.90
N LEU A 96 4.61 31.51 -55.59
CA LEU A 96 3.70 30.43 -55.24
C LEU A 96 3.90 30.05 -53.77
N SER A 97 2.82 30.06 -52.98
CA SER A 97 2.84 29.57 -51.61
C SER A 97 2.55 28.08 -51.57
N TYR A 98 2.96 27.40 -50.50
CA TYR A 98 2.58 26.00 -50.27
C TYR A 98 1.07 25.79 -50.35
N TYR A 99 0.26 26.68 -49.75
CA TYR A 99 -1.20 26.58 -49.80
C TYR A 99 -1.74 26.68 -51.24
N ALA A 100 -1.25 27.63 -52.03
CA ALA A 100 -1.68 27.77 -53.42
C ALA A 100 -1.29 26.54 -54.26
N ALA A 101 -0.10 25.99 -54.04
CA ALA A 101 0.34 24.75 -54.66
C ALA A 101 -0.54 23.56 -54.23
N ALA A 102 -0.88 23.44 -52.95
CA ALA A 102 -1.78 22.40 -52.44
C ALA A 102 -3.20 22.53 -53.01
N TYR A 103 -3.72 23.75 -53.19
CA TYR A 103 -5.01 23.96 -53.86
C TYR A 103 -4.98 23.54 -55.33
N TYR A 104 -3.91 23.87 -56.07
CA TYR A 104 -3.71 23.38 -57.43
C TYR A 104 -3.75 21.85 -57.45
N ASP A 105 -3.06 21.23 -56.50
CA ASP A 105 -3.01 19.78 -56.37
C ASP A 105 -4.36 19.14 -56.05
N CYS A 106 -5.21 19.78 -55.23
CA CYS A 106 -6.59 19.33 -54.99
C CYS A 106 -7.42 19.26 -56.29
N ILE A 107 -7.26 20.25 -57.18
CA ILE A 107 -7.96 20.26 -58.47
C ILE A 107 -7.42 19.14 -59.37
N MET A 108 -6.10 18.96 -59.42
CA MET A 108 -5.47 17.89 -60.19
C MET A 108 -5.86 16.50 -59.66
N TYR A 109 -5.91 16.34 -58.33
CA TYR A 109 -6.38 15.13 -57.65
C TYR A 109 -7.82 14.81 -58.02
N ALA A 110 -8.72 15.80 -57.96
CA ALA A 110 -10.10 15.63 -58.35
C ALA A 110 -10.23 15.24 -59.83
N ALA A 111 -9.55 15.97 -60.73
CA ALA A 111 -9.57 15.68 -62.17
C ALA A 111 -9.07 14.26 -62.48
N LEU A 112 -7.98 13.84 -61.84
CA LEU A 112 -7.43 12.48 -61.98
C LEU A 112 -8.42 11.42 -61.47
N THR A 113 -9.02 11.66 -60.31
CA THR A 113 -10.02 10.77 -59.71
C THR A 113 -11.21 10.58 -60.66
N TYR A 114 -11.77 11.66 -61.21
CA TYR A 114 -12.86 11.61 -62.18
C TYR A 114 -12.45 10.91 -63.48
N ASN A 115 -11.25 11.17 -63.99
CA ASN A 115 -10.75 10.51 -65.19
C ASN A 115 -10.66 8.99 -64.99
N ILE A 116 -10.09 8.51 -63.87
CA ILE A 116 -10.02 7.08 -63.57
C ILE A 116 -11.41 6.49 -63.39
N ALA A 117 -12.29 7.15 -62.64
CA ALA A 117 -13.66 6.68 -62.42
C ALA A 117 -14.45 6.58 -63.73
N SER A 118 -14.21 7.48 -64.71
CA SER A 118 -14.89 7.46 -66.00
C SER A 118 -14.52 6.26 -66.89
N GLN A 119 -13.36 5.66 -66.63
CA GLN A 119 -12.85 4.49 -67.35
C GLN A 119 -13.27 3.17 -66.71
N GLN A 120 -13.86 3.20 -65.51
CA GLN A 120 -14.33 2.01 -64.80
C GLN A 120 -15.83 1.82 -65.04
N ASP A 121 -16.22 0.71 -65.68
CA ASP A 121 -17.62 0.44 -66.06
C ASP A 121 -18.59 0.49 -64.87
N ASN A 122 -18.15 0.04 -63.70
CA ASN A 122 -18.93 0.05 -62.46
C ASN A 122 -19.08 1.45 -61.82
N LEU A 123 -18.29 2.45 -62.25
CA LEU A 123 -18.33 3.82 -61.72
C LEU A 123 -18.78 4.86 -62.76
N ARG A 124 -18.60 4.58 -64.06
CA ARG A 124 -18.89 5.53 -65.15
C ARG A 124 -20.31 6.07 -65.13
N GLY A 125 -21.32 5.18 -64.99
CA GLY A 125 -22.73 5.59 -64.92
C GLY A 125 -23.06 6.42 -63.67
N ARG A 126 -22.23 6.32 -62.63
CA ARG A 126 -22.45 6.92 -61.32
C ARG A 126 -21.89 8.34 -61.17
N LEU A 127 -21.10 8.81 -62.14
CA LEU A 127 -20.48 10.15 -62.12
C LEU A 127 -21.47 11.30 -62.29
N THR A 128 -22.66 11.02 -62.83
CA THR A 128 -23.70 12.03 -63.10
C THR A 128 -24.85 11.98 -62.10
N GLU A 129 -24.85 11.01 -61.19
CA GLU A 129 -25.92 10.84 -60.19
C GLU A 129 -25.59 11.62 -58.92
N SER A 130 -26.50 12.49 -58.46
CA SER A 130 -26.35 13.22 -57.19
C SER A 130 -26.71 12.33 -55.98
N ASN A 131 -26.11 11.14 -55.90
CA ASN A 131 -26.35 10.19 -54.82
C ASN A 131 -25.05 9.95 -54.05
N SER A 132 -25.08 10.26 -52.76
CA SER A 132 -23.94 10.13 -51.84
C SER A 132 -23.39 8.70 -51.77
N ALA A 133 -24.20 7.69 -52.08
CA ALA A 133 -23.77 6.29 -52.15
C ALA A 133 -22.68 6.04 -53.21
N TYR A 134 -22.55 6.93 -54.20
CA TYR A 134 -21.56 6.82 -55.28
C TYR A 134 -20.35 7.74 -55.11
N THR A 135 -20.44 8.73 -54.22
CA THR A 135 -19.33 9.63 -53.92
C THR A 135 -18.19 8.88 -53.26
N LEU A 136 -18.48 7.97 -52.32
CA LEU A 136 -17.45 7.26 -51.55
C LEU A 136 -16.55 6.38 -52.45
N PRO A 137 -17.08 5.48 -53.31
CA PRO A 137 -16.23 4.70 -54.21
C PRO A 137 -15.36 5.54 -55.14
N VAL A 138 -15.80 6.73 -55.53
CA VAL A 138 -15.04 7.66 -56.38
C VAL A 138 -13.97 8.38 -55.55
N SER A 139 -14.31 8.94 -54.39
CA SER A 139 -13.37 9.70 -53.56
C SER A 139 -12.23 8.86 -53.00
N THR A 140 -12.42 7.54 -52.86
CA THR A 140 -11.42 6.61 -52.30
C THR A 140 -10.51 5.96 -53.34
N ILE A 141 -10.69 6.20 -54.64
CA ILE A 141 -9.93 5.52 -55.73
C ILE A 141 -8.41 5.66 -55.54
N LEU A 142 -7.97 6.82 -55.06
CA LEU A 142 -6.56 7.16 -54.90
C LEU A 142 -6.04 6.99 -53.47
N TRP A 143 -6.86 6.51 -52.53
CA TRP A 143 -6.41 6.24 -51.17
C TRP A 143 -5.38 5.11 -51.15
N GLY A 144 -4.34 5.25 -50.34
CA GLY A 144 -3.18 4.35 -50.30
C GLY A 144 -2.25 4.46 -51.50
N ARG A 145 -2.31 5.56 -52.28
CA ARG A 145 -1.49 5.76 -53.49
C ARG A 145 -0.77 7.10 -53.48
N THR A 146 0.34 7.14 -54.21
CA THR A 146 1.05 8.39 -54.50
C THR A 146 0.55 8.99 -55.82
N VAL A 147 0.10 10.23 -55.77
CA VAL A 147 -0.31 11.04 -56.93
C VAL A 147 0.84 11.95 -57.34
N VAL A 148 1.26 11.83 -58.60
CA VAL A 148 2.40 12.56 -59.16
C VAL A 148 2.14 13.00 -60.61
N PRO A 149 2.73 14.10 -61.08
CA PRO A 149 3.42 15.13 -60.28
C PRO A 149 2.40 16.06 -59.58
N GLY A 150 2.76 16.59 -58.40
CA GLY A 150 2.03 17.66 -57.72
C GLY A 150 2.90 18.92 -57.57
N ALA A 151 2.28 20.09 -57.62
CA ALA A 151 2.92 21.38 -57.46
C ALA A 151 3.55 21.51 -56.07
N SER A 152 2.88 21.01 -55.03
CA SER A 152 3.41 20.98 -53.66
C SER A 152 4.18 19.69 -53.35
N GLY A 153 4.68 18.99 -54.38
CA GLY A 153 5.43 17.76 -54.26
C GLY A 153 4.60 16.51 -54.59
N ASN A 154 5.20 15.34 -54.34
CA ASN A 154 4.50 14.07 -54.50
C ASN A 154 3.45 13.93 -53.40
N MET A 155 2.21 13.62 -53.74
CA MET A 155 1.13 13.51 -52.76
C MET A 155 0.87 12.05 -52.42
N PHE A 156 1.29 11.59 -51.26
CA PHE A 156 0.84 10.29 -50.77
C PHE A 156 -0.46 10.46 -50.00
N ILE A 157 -1.52 9.80 -50.49
CA ILE A 157 -2.82 9.79 -49.81
C ILE A 157 -2.90 8.51 -49.00
N MET A 158 -3.04 8.65 -47.69
CA MET A 158 -3.14 7.54 -46.76
C MET A 158 -4.44 6.75 -46.95
N SER A 159 -4.53 5.60 -46.30
CA SER A 159 -5.72 4.73 -46.36
C SER A 159 -6.96 5.37 -45.71
N ASN A 160 -6.80 6.42 -44.91
CA ASN A 160 -7.88 7.21 -44.32
C ASN A 160 -8.28 8.43 -45.17
N GLY A 161 -7.61 8.66 -46.30
CA GLY A 161 -7.88 9.78 -47.21
C GLY A 161 -7.12 11.07 -46.90
N ASP A 162 -6.35 11.12 -45.82
CA ASP A 162 -5.50 12.27 -45.52
C ASP A 162 -4.23 12.24 -46.36
N ARG A 163 -3.71 13.41 -46.69
CA ARG A 163 -2.39 13.53 -47.29
C ARG A 163 -1.33 13.38 -46.22
N ASP A 164 -0.33 12.55 -46.48
CA ASP A 164 0.89 12.49 -45.69
C ASP A 164 1.93 13.44 -46.27
N GLU A 165 2.64 14.15 -45.39
CA GLU A 165 3.58 15.21 -45.77
C GLU A 165 5.02 14.83 -45.47
N ASP A 166 5.92 15.37 -46.30
CA ASP A 166 7.35 15.26 -46.07
C ASP A 166 7.83 16.44 -45.21
N PHE A 167 8.64 16.15 -44.20
CA PHE A 167 9.17 17.13 -43.27
C PHE A 167 10.70 17.20 -43.33
N SER A 168 11.23 18.37 -43.01
CA SER A 168 12.66 18.64 -42.90
C SER A 168 13.01 18.99 -41.46
N LEU A 169 14.12 18.44 -40.97
CA LEU A 169 14.70 18.80 -39.68
C LEU A 169 15.94 19.66 -39.92
N TYR A 170 16.00 20.79 -39.22
CA TYR A 170 17.12 21.70 -39.26
C TYR A 170 17.76 21.88 -37.88
N ALA A 171 19.07 22.07 -37.87
CA ALA A 171 19.85 22.35 -36.68
C ALA A 171 21.01 23.30 -36.99
N VAL A 172 21.59 23.89 -35.96
CA VAL A 172 22.90 24.53 -36.06
C VAL A 172 23.99 23.46 -36.17
N THR A 173 24.87 23.60 -37.16
CA THR A 173 25.90 22.58 -37.46
C THR A 173 27.34 23.11 -37.39
N ASP A 174 27.53 24.43 -37.33
CA ASP A 174 28.84 25.07 -37.28
C ASP A 174 28.79 26.42 -36.54
N ASP A 175 29.96 27.03 -36.35
CA ASP A 175 30.13 28.31 -35.65
C ASP A 175 29.57 29.52 -36.45
N THR A 176 28.95 29.30 -37.61
CA THR A 176 28.18 30.35 -38.29
C THR A 176 26.81 30.53 -37.66
N TYR A 177 26.36 29.58 -36.83
CA TYR A 177 25.04 29.57 -36.19
C TYR A 177 23.90 29.67 -37.21
N SER A 178 24.14 29.12 -38.41
CA SER A 178 23.13 28.98 -39.44
C SER A 178 22.44 27.62 -39.31
N PHE A 179 21.11 27.62 -39.47
CA PHE A 179 20.35 26.39 -39.56
C PHE A 179 20.63 25.69 -40.89
N LYS A 180 21.06 24.43 -40.83
CA LYS A 180 21.23 23.56 -42.00
C LYS A 180 20.33 22.35 -41.91
N LEU A 181 19.95 21.82 -43.07
CA LEU A 181 19.16 20.59 -43.16
C LEU A 181 20.00 19.43 -42.62
N VAL A 182 19.54 18.80 -41.54
CA VAL A 182 20.22 17.67 -40.88
C VAL A 182 19.48 16.35 -41.04
N GLY A 183 18.20 16.40 -41.42
CA GLY A 183 17.45 15.19 -41.74
C GLY A 183 16.16 15.48 -42.50
N SER A 184 15.60 14.44 -43.09
CA SER A 184 14.35 14.47 -43.83
C SER A 184 13.47 13.29 -43.45
N TYR A 185 12.21 13.57 -43.19
CA TYR A 185 11.15 12.58 -43.03
C TYR A 185 10.36 12.48 -44.32
N VAL A 186 10.25 11.26 -44.85
CA VAL A 186 9.45 10.95 -46.03
C VAL A 186 8.15 10.30 -45.57
N GLY A 187 7.02 11.02 -45.68
CA GLY A 187 5.72 10.60 -45.18
C GLY A 187 5.28 9.26 -45.77
N SER A 188 5.31 9.17 -47.11
CA SER A 188 4.94 7.95 -47.85
C SER A 188 5.65 6.65 -47.41
N ARG A 189 6.81 6.75 -46.77
CA ARG A 189 7.60 5.61 -46.30
C ARG A 189 7.59 5.47 -44.77
N GLY A 190 7.14 6.49 -44.05
CA GLY A 190 7.29 6.57 -42.59
C GLY A 190 8.74 6.54 -42.12
N THR A 191 9.68 7.00 -42.95
CA THR A 191 11.13 6.91 -42.66
C THR A 191 11.75 8.28 -42.50
N PHE A 192 12.44 8.47 -41.38
CA PHE A 192 13.38 9.57 -41.17
C PHE A 192 14.79 9.15 -41.64
N LYS A 193 15.49 10.06 -42.32
CA LYS A 193 16.87 9.88 -42.77
C LYS A 193 17.69 11.09 -42.41
N ASP A 194 18.83 10.83 -41.79
CA ASP A 194 19.86 11.85 -41.58
C ASP A 194 20.48 12.27 -42.91
N MET A 195 20.89 13.53 -43.00
CA MET A 195 21.65 14.04 -44.14
C MET A 195 23.09 13.54 -44.08
N GLU A 196 23.61 13.07 -45.22
CA GLU A 196 25.00 12.64 -45.32
C GLU A 196 25.96 13.82 -45.09
N ASN A 197 27.03 13.58 -44.32
CA ASN A 197 28.09 14.56 -44.03
C ASN A 197 27.64 15.82 -43.28
N VAL A 198 26.47 15.80 -42.63
CA VAL A 198 26.00 16.89 -41.78
C VAL A 198 25.65 16.33 -40.41
N SER A 199 26.27 16.86 -39.35
CA SER A 199 26.00 16.45 -37.97
C SER A 199 25.50 17.62 -37.14
N ILE A 200 24.54 17.36 -36.26
CA ILE A 200 24.05 18.33 -35.29
C ILE A 200 25.19 18.68 -34.32
N MET A 201 25.42 19.98 -34.09
CA MET A 201 26.43 20.45 -33.15
C MET A 201 25.89 20.46 -31.71
N TRP A 202 25.84 19.28 -31.10
CA TRP A 202 25.37 19.12 -29.72
C TRP A 202 26.28 19.84 -28.71
N ILE A 203 25.69 20.60 -27.80
CA ILE A 203 26.41 21.33 -26.73
C ILE A 203 27.22 20.37 -25.85
N GLY A 204 26.63 19.23 -25.47
CA GLY A 204 27.30 18.17 -24.70
C GLY A 204 28.14 17.20 -25.57
N GLY A 205 28.37 17.52 -26.85
CA GLY A 205 29.05 16.65 -27.82
C GLY A 205 28.21 15.47 -28.34
N SER A 206 27.07 15.17 -27.71
CA SER A 206 26.13 14.14 -28.14
C SER A 206 24.68 14.56 -27.83
N ALA A 207 23.71 13.87 -28.45
CA ALA A 207 22.29 14.11 -28.19
C ALA A 207 21.99 13.88 -26.70
N PRO A 208 21.22 14.78 -26.04
CA PRO A 208 20.83 14.58 -24.65
C PRO A 208 19.96 13.31 -24.52
N PRO A 209 20.01 12.63 -23.37
CA PRO A 209 19.09 11.54 -23.08
C PRO A 209 17.64 12.03 -23.05
N ASN A 210 16.68 11.16 -23.36
CA ASN A 210 15.25 11.52 -23.33
C ASN A 210 14.74 11.81 -21.91
N GLU A 211 15.46 11.36 -20.88
CA GLU A 211 15.10 11.42 -19.47
C GLU A 211 16.33 11.79 -18.63
N PRO A 212 16.17 12.58 -17.55
CA PRO A 212 17.23 12.87 -16.60
C PRO A 212 17.74 11.61 -15.89
N PHE A 213 18.98 11.66 -15.37
CA PHE A 213 19.59 10.52 -14.68
C PHE A 213 18.77 9.99 -13.47
N CYS A 214 18.10 10.87 -12.74
CA CYS A 214 17.28 10.53 -11.57
C CYS A 214 15.76 10.51 -11.84
N ASP A 215 15.33 10.37 -13.10
CA ASP A 215 13.95 10.66 -13.54
C ASP A 215 13.54 12.12 -13.28
N TYR A 216 12.40 12.54 -13.82
CA TYR A 216 11.91 13.92 -13.68
C TYR A 216 11.46 14.27 -12.26
N ASP A 217 11.04 13.28 -11.48
CA ASP A 217 10.55 13.44 -10.10
C ASP A 217 11.58 13.00 -9.05
N GLY A 218 12.78 12.59 -9.46
CA GLY A 218 13.82 12.11 -8.55
C GLY A 218 13.61 10.68 -8.07
N THR A 219 12.61 9.94 -8.58
CA THR A 219 12.22 8.63 -8.03
C THR A 219 13.02 7.45 -8.56
N ALA A 220 13.95 7.68 -9.50
CA ALA A 220 14.77 6.61 -10.05
C ALA A 220 15.43 5.80 -8.93
N ALA A 221 15.28 4.47 -8.96
CA ALA A 221 15.78 3.57 -7.92
C ALA A 221 17.30 3.73 -7.66
N ARG A 222 18.04 4.18 -8.68
CA ARG A 222 19.48 4.48 -8.61
C ARG A 222 19.82 5.72 -7.76
N CYS A 223 18.88 6.65 -7.60
CA CYS A 223 19.02 7.87 -6.82
C CYS A 223 18.31 7.78 -5.45
N GLN A 224 17.53 6.72 -5.22
CA GLN A 224 16.91 6.47 -3.92
C GLN A 224 17.94 5.97 -2.90
N PRO A 225 17.90 6.47 -1.65
CA PRO A 225 18.78 5.98 -0.61
C PRO A 225 18.49 4.50 -0.36
N GLN A 226 19.50 3.66 -0.55
CA GLN A 226 19.44 2.25 -0.21
C GLN A 226 19.45 2.15 1.31
N ILE A 227 18.28 2.15 1.96
CA ILE A 227 18.19 1.94 3.41
C ILE A 227 18.58 0.48 3.68
N PRO A 228 19.73 0.21 4.32
CA PRO A 228 20.13 -1.16 4.59
C PRO A 228 19.14 -1.79 5.58
N TRP A 229 18.83 -3.06 5.38
CA TRP A 229 17.91 -3.82 6.26
C TRP A 229 18.31 -3.78 7.75
N THR A 230 19.57 -3.48 8.06
CA THR A 230 20.10 -3.29 9.41
C THR A 230 19.44 -2.12 10.15
N ASP A 231 19.14 -1.02 9.45
CA ASP A 231 18.62 0.21 10.08
C ASP A 231 17.14 0.05 10.43
N ILE A 232 16.40 -0.66 9.58
CA ILE A 232 14.99 -1.04 9.83
C ILE A 232 14.90 -2.02 11.01
N GLY A 233 15.82 -3.00 11.07
CA GLY A 233 15.88 -3.98 12.16
C GLY A 233 16.14 -3.36 13.52
N LEU A 234 17.03 -2.37 13.59
CA LEU A 234 17.36 -1.66 14.84
C LEU A 234 16.21 -0.74 15.30
N GLY A 235 15.58 -0.03 14.36
CA GLY A 235 14.52 0.94 14.65
C GLY A 235 13.19 0.34 15.09
N ILE A 236 12.77 -0.78 14.48
CA ILE A 236 11.44 -1.37 14.73
C ILE A 236 11.54 -2.67 15.53
N GLY A 237 12.57 -3.48 15.30
CA GLY A 237 12.71 -4.80 15.90
C GLY A 237 12.96 -4.77 17.41
N LEU A 238 13.92 -3.96 17.86
CA LEU A 238 14.28 -3.86 19.28
C LEU A 238 13.14 -3.32 20.16
N PRO A 239 12.47 -2.20 19.82
CA PRO A 239 11.34 -1.70 20.60
C PRO A 239 10.15 -2.66 20.59
N GLY A 240 9.87 -3.30 19.45
CA GLY A 240 8.79 -4.28 19.32
C GLY A 240 9.00 -5.50 20.23
N CYS A 241 10.21 -6.06 20.24
CA CYS A 241 10.57 -7.17 21.14
C CYS A 241 10.49 -6.76 22.62
N ALA A 242 10.94 -5.55 22.98
CA ALA A 242 10.85 -5.07 24.35
C ALA A 242 9.39 -4.91 24.81
N MET A 243 8.51 -4.38 23.95
CA MET A 243 7.07 -4.29 24.26
C MET A 243 6.41 -5.66 24.43
N LEU A 244 6.73 -6.64 23.59
CA LEU A 244 6.21 -8.01 23.72
C LEU A 244 6.66 -8.66 25.03
N VAL A 245 7.94 -8.51 25.38
CA VAL A 245 8.49 -9.05 26.63
C VAL A 245 7.86 -8.37 27.86
N ALA A 246 7.69 -7.04 27.83
CA ALA A 246 7.01 -6.30 28.89
C ALA A 246 5.54 -6.72 29.04
N GLY A 247 4.83 -6.90 27.92
CA GLY A 247 3.45 -7.40 27.91
C GLY A 247 3.31 -8.80 28.50
N LEU A 248 4.22 -9.72 28.13
CA LEU A 248 4.28 -11.07 28.70
C LEU A 248 4.58 -11.06 30.20
N MET A 249 5.53 -10.24 30.66
CA MET A 249 5.84 -10.10 32.08
C MET A 249 4.64 -9.55 32.87
N TYR A 250 3.97 -8.53 32.34
CA TYR A 250 2.75 -7.97 32.94
C TYR A 250 1.64 -9.03 33.05
N PHE A 251 1.40 -9.79 31.97
CA PHE A 251 0.38 -10.83 31.96
C PHE A 251 0.67 -11.95 32.98
N ARG A 252 1.94 -12.40 33.07
CA ARG A 252 2.35 -13.39 34.06
C ARG A 252 2.15 -12.89 35.49
N LYS A 253 2.53 -11.65 35.79
CA LYS A 253 2.34 -11.05 37.12
C LYS A 253 0.86 -10.97 37.48
N ARG A 254 0.00 -10.58 36.54
CA ARG A 254 -1.46 -10.52 36.75
C ARG A 254 -2.06 -11.90 37.01
N MET A 255 -1.63 -12.91 36.24
CA MET A 255 -2.07 -14.30 36.43
C MET A 255 -1.65 -14.87 37.79
N GLN A 256 -0.47 -14.52 38.29
CA GLN A 256 -0.02 -14.96 39.62
C GLN A 256 -0.80 -14.28 40.74
N ALA A 257 -1.07 -12.98 40.63
CA ALA A 257 -1.87 -12.24 41.62
C ALA A 257 -3.29 -12.83 41.76
N GLN A 258 -3.94 -13.16 40.63
CA GLN A 258 -5.27 -13.79 40.65
C GLN A 258 -5.28 -15.15 41.36
N LYS A 259 -4.25 -15.98 41.17
CA LYS A 259 -4.16 -17.28 41.86
C LYS A 259 -4.01 -17.15 43.37
N ALA A 260 -3.29 -16.12 43.84
CA ALA A 260 -3.09 -15.88 45.27
C ALA A 260 -4.38 -15.46 45.98
N GLU A 261 -5.20 -14.63 45.32
CA GLU A 261 -6.52 -14.23 45.85
C GLU A 261 -7.50 -15.41 45.90
N ASP A 262 -7.47 -16.30 44.91
CA ASP A 262 -8.38 -17.44 44.82
C ASP A 262 -8.17 -18.50 45.94
N GLU A 263 -6.99 -18.57 46.55
CA GLU A 263 -6.62 -19.55 47.60
C GLU A 263 -6.69 -18.97 49.03
N ALA A 264 -6.85 -17.66 49.19
CA ALA A 264 -6.76 -16.98 50.50
C ALA A 264 -7.86 -17.36 51.53
N TRP A 265 -8.97 -17.95 51.09
CA TRP A 265 -10.11 -18.32 51.93
C TRP A 265 -10.01 -19.74 52.52
N VAL A 266 -8.98 -20.50 52.15
CA VAL A 266 -8.74 -21.85 52.67
C VAL A 266 -7.82 -21.77 53.89
N ALA A 267 -8.38 -22.03 55.07
CA ALA A 267 -7.66 -22.00 56.34
C ALA A 267 -6.89 -23.31 56.57
N LYS A 268 -5.71 -23.20 57.17
CA LYS A 268 -4.97 -24.38 57.68
C LYS A 268 -5.42 -24.71 59.09
N TRP A 269 -5.42 -25.99 59.46
CA TRP A 269 -5.83 -26.45 60.80
C TRP A 269 -4.97 -25.80 61.90
N SER A 270 -3.67 -25.64 61.65
CA SER A 270 -2.72 -25.02 62.57
C SER A 270 -3.05 -23.56 62.93
N GLU A 271 -3.84 -22.87 62.10
CA GLU A 271 -4.23 -21.47 62.30
C GLU A 271 -5.51 -21.32 63.14
N LEU A 272 -6.21 -22.42 63.45
CA LEU A 272 -7.49 -22.44 64.14
C LEU A 272 -7.33 -22.75 65.63
N LYS A 273 -7.68 -21.81 66.51
CA LYS A 273 -7.66 -21.99 67.98
C LYS A 273 -9.06 -22.24 68.53
N ILE A 274 -9.46 -23.51 68.73
CA ILE A 274 -10.82 -23.92 69.13
C ILE A 274 -10.96 -24.00 70.66
N HIS A 275 -11.99 -23.37 71.24
CA HIS A 275 -12.31 -23.49 72.68
C HIS A 275 -13.43 -24.52 72.91
N ARG A 276 -13.22 -25.51 73.80
CA ARG A 276 -14.22 -26.54 74.19
C ARG A 276 -14.55 -26.44 75.70
N LYS A 277 -15.85 -26.44 76.08
CA LYS A 277 -16.31 -26.52 77.48
C LYS A 277 -16.68 -27.97 77.89
N GLU A 278 -15.90 -28.47 78.85
CA GLU A 278 -16.06 -29.53 79.89
C GLU A 278 -16.56 -30.96 79.63
N GLU A 279 -15.79 -31.93 80.15
CA GLU A 279 -16.24 -33.04 81.04
C GLU A 279 -15.03 -33.56 81.85
N GLU A 280 -14.74 -32.92 82.99
CA GLU A 280 -13.95 -33.51 84.08
C GLU A 280 -14.92 -34.29 84.98
N LYS A 281 -14.82 -35.62 85.00
CA LYS A 281 -15.13 -36.54 86.11
C LYS A 281 -15.24 -37.97 85.57
N GLU A 282 -14.12 -38.68 85.49
CA GLU A 282 -14.10 -40.09 85.89
C GLU A 282 -12.67 -40.63 85.98
N LYS A 283 -12.41 -41.34 87.09
CA LYS A 283 -11.30 -42.29 87.31
C LYS A 283 -10.01 -41.72 87.88
N ASP A 284 -10.18 -41.09 89.03
CA ASP A 284 -9.27 -41.14 90.20
C ASP A 284 -9.33 -42.50 90.93
N LYS A 285 -9.47 -43.61 90.19
CA LYS A 285 -9.48 -44.98 90.72
C LYS A 285 -8.65 -45.83 89.80
N ASP A 286 -7.40 -46.06 90.20
CA ASP A 286 -6.51 -47.20 89.88
C ASP A 286 -5.01 -46.86 90.05
N LYS A 287 -4.67 -45.74 90.72
CA LYS A 287 -3.31 -45.48 91.24
C LYS A 287 -2.93 -46.25 92.52
N LYS A 288 -3.67 -47.31 92.85
CA LYS A 288 -3.29 -48.25 93.93
C LYS A 288 -3.39 -49.69 93.46
N LYS A 289 -2.42 -50.09 92.64
CA LYS A 289 -1.78 -51.41 92.63
C LYS A 289 -0.47 -51.25 91.83
N LEU A 290 0.63 -51.12 92.57
CA LEU A 290 1.64 -52.19 92.69
C LEU A 290 2.65 -52.03 91.53
N ALA A 291 3.74 -51.27 91.69
CA ALA A 291 4.95 -51.73 92.39
C ALA A 291 5.35 -53.15 91.95
N GLN A 292 6.22 -53.23 90.94
CA GLN A 292 7.03 -54.38 90.46
C GLN A 292 7.10 -54.24 88.93
N LEU A 293 8.21 -54.07 88.22
CA LEU A 293 9.64 -54.28 88.43
C LEU A 293 10.31 -53.29 87.44
N ALA A 294 11.06 -52.26 87.84
CA ALA A 294 12.44 -52.32 88.31
C ALA A 294 13.26 -53.45 87.68
N ALA A 295 14.19 -53.05 86.82
CA ALA A 295 15.36 -53.78 86.35
C ALA A 295 15.12 -54.97 85.41
N VAL A 296 15.71 -54.91 84.22
CA VAL A 296 16.87 -55.76 83.87
C VAL A 296 17.47 -55.25 82.55
N ASN A 297 18.78 -55.41 82.51
CA ASN A 297 19.78 -54.92 81.59
C ASN A 297 19.89 -55.83 80.34
N ARG A 298 20.62 -55.32 79.33
CA ARG A 298 21.61 -56.05 78.51
C ARG A 298 21.20 -56.69 77.15
N GLU A 299 21.83 -56.11 76.12
CA GLU A 299 22.48 -56.62 74.90
C GLU A 299 21.87 -57.71 73.99
N THR A 300 22.22 -57.51 72.70
CA THR A 300 22.59 -58.48 71.64
C THR A 300 21.52 -59.06 70.70
N VAL A 301 21.59 -58.53 69.46
CA VAL A 301 21.88 -59.24 68.19
C VAL A 301 20.94 -60.34 67.69
N SER A 302 20.63 -60.17 66.39
CA SER A 302 20.36 -61.20 65.37
C SER A 302 18.96 -61.81 65.29
N GLY A 303 18.42 -61.81 64.07
CA GLY A 303 17.75 -62.99 63.55
C GLY A 303 16.46 -62.69 62.82
N ALA A 304 16.54 -62.70 61.49
CA ALA A 304 15.44 -62.57 60.56
C ALA A 304 14.41 -63.71 60.62
N SER A 305 13.21 -63.42 60.08
CA SER A 305 12.38 -64.24 59.16
C SER A 305 10.88 -64.17 59.54
N MET A 306 10.07 -63.55 58.69
CA MET A 306 9.16 -64.15 57.69
C MET A 306 7.95 -64.89 58.29
N GLY A 307 6.75 -64.50 57.86
CA GLY A 307 5.57 -65.37 57.97
C GLY A 307 4.24 -64.64 58.13
N ALA A 308 3.47 -64.60 57.06
CA ALA A 308 2.15 -64.00 56.94
C ALA A 308 1.00 -64.87 57.52
N SER A 309 -0.17 -64.23 57.71
CA SER A 309 -1.57 -64.72 57.48
C SER A 309 -2.52 -64.08 58.51
N MET A 310 -3.47 -63.22 58.11
CA MET A 310 -4.79 -63.45 57.49
C MET A 310 -5.89 -63.95 58.45
N GLY A 311 -7.02 -63.23 58.44
CA GLY A 311 -8.36 -63.71 58.82
C GLY A 311 -8.84 -63.27 60.19
N ALA A 312 -9.68 -62.22 60.28
CA ALA A 312 -11.16 -62.30 60.40
C ALA A 312 -11.62 -62.72 61.82
N SER A 313 -12.63 -62.14 62.47
CA SER A 313 -13.93 -61.69 61.95
C SER A 313 -14.73 -60.93 63.05
N MET A 314 -15.87 -60.37 62.61
CA MET A 314 -17.09 -60.01 63.38
C MET A 314 -16.97 -58.88 64.42
N GLY A 315 -17.78 -57.82 64.37
CA GLY A 315 -19.17 -57.74 63.96
C GLY A 315 -19.98 -57.38 65.21
N GLY A 316 -20.53 -56.16 65.27
CA GLY A 316 -21.29 -55.68 66.41
C GLY A 316 -21.75 -54.24 66.23
N MET A 317 -22.77 -54.05 65.41
CA MET A 317 -23.57 -52.83 65.36
C MET A 317 -24.39 -52.71 66.66
N SER A 318 -24.37 -51.53 67.28
CA SER A 318 -25.51 -51.01 68.03
C SER A 318 -25.53 -49.51 67.85
N GLU A 319 -26.45 -49.05 67.00
CA GLU A 319 -26.84 -47.65 66.88
C GLU A 319 -27.48 -47.17 68.19
N SER A 320 -27.04 -46.01 68.67
CA SER A 320 -27.88 -45.13 69.47
C SER A 320 -27.91 -43.76 68.81
N MET A 321 -29.06 -43.39 68.22
CA MET A 321 -29.45 -41.99 68.00
C MET A 321 -29.23 -41.19 69.30
N GLY A 322 -28.86 -39.92 69.38
CA GLY A 322 -28.64 -38.85 68.43
C GLY A 322 -28.59 -37.57 69.27
N ARG A 323 -27.53 -36.77 69.18
CA ARG A 323 -27.50 -35.40 69.75
C ARG A 323 -26.76 -34.50 68.79
N GLU A 324 -27.51 -33.60 68.16
CA GLU A 324 -27.03 -32.61 67.20
C GLU A 324 -26.05 -31.65 67.90
N ARG A 325 -24.78 -31.63 67.47
CA ARG A 325 -23.72 -30.81 68.09
C ARG A 325 -23.83 -29.36 67.58
N VAL A 326 -24.18 -28.45 68.48
CA VAL A 326 -24.11 -26.99 68.31
C VAL A 326 -22.64 -26.57 68.07
N GLY A 327 -22.41 -25.62 67.15
CA GLY A 327 -21.07 -25.24 66.65
C GLY A 327 -20.11 -24.72 67.72
N ALA A 328 -18.82 -25.01 67.54
CA ALA A 328 -17.75 -24.57 68.45
C ALA A 328 -17.19 -23.21 68.02
N THR A 329 -16.70 -22.41 68.97
CA THR A 329 -16.08 -21.10 68.69
C THR A 329 -14.56 -21.23 68.54
N ALA A 330 -13.99 -20.58 67.53
CA ALA A 330 -12.54 -20.56 67.31
C ALA A 330 -12.04 -19.16 66.91
N PHE A 331 -10.73 -18.97 66.88
CA PHE A 331 -10.11 -17.79 66.28
C PHE A 331 -9.38 -18.18 64.99
N TRP A 332 -9.56 -17.38 63.94
CA TRP A 332 -8.80 -17.44 62.69
C TRP A 332 -8.32 -16.03 62.34
N ASN A 333 -7.02 -15.85 62.07
CA ASN A 333 -6.40 -14.54 61.81
C ASN A 333 -6.73 -13.45 62.86
N GLY A 334 -6.88 -13.83 64.13
CA GLY A 334 -7.22 -12.90 65.22
C GLY A 334 -8.70 -12.53 65.31
N GLN A 335 -9.56 -13.00 64.40
CA GLN A 335 -11.01 -12.77 64.44
C GLN A 335 -11.75 -13.97 65.07
N PRO A 336 -12.74 -13.73 65.94
CA PRO A 336 -13.59 -14.81 66.45
C PRO A 336 -14.50 -15.32 65.33
N ILE A 337 -14.57 -16.63 65.18
CA ILE A 337 -15.36 -17.31 64.16
C ILE A 337 -16.20 -18.44 64.77
N THR A 338 -17.29 -18.79 64.10
CA THR A 338 -18.10 -19.98 64.41
C THR A 338 -17.68 -21.12 63.50
N VAL A 339 -17.33 -22.25 64.10
CA VAL A 339 -16.86 -23.44 63.39
C VAL A 339 -17.94 -24.51 63.39
N ARG A 340 -18.28 -25.00 62.19
CA ARG A 340 -19.18 -26.13 61.99
C ARG A 340 -18.41 -27.34 61.46
N TYR A 341 -18.42 -28.42 62.23
CA TYR A 341 -17.80 -29.68 61.85
C TYR A 341 -18.64 -30.38 60.77
N SER A 342 -17.98 -30.83 59.71
CA SER A 342 -18.59 -31.75 58.75
C SER A 342 -18.63 -33.16 59.32
N LYS A 343 -19.71 -33.90 59.04
CA LYS A 343 -19.81 -35.34 59.37
C LYS A 343 -18.96 -36.22 58.45
N LYS A 344 -18.44 -35.68 57.36
CA LYS A 344 -17.58 -36.39 56.41
C LYS A 344 -16.13 -36.30 56.88
N THR A 345 -15.44 -37.44 56.95
CA THR A 345 -14.02 -37.54 57.31
C THR A 345 -13.09 -37.37 56.11
N GLN A 346 -13.61 -37.50 54.88
CA GLN A 346 -12.90 -37.25 53.64
C GLN A 346 -13.77 -36.47 52.65
N LEU A 347 -13.18 -35.45 52.01
CA LEU A 347 -13.81 -34.65 50.97
C LEU A 347 -12.90 -34.68 49.72
N ARG A 348 -13.44 -35.13 48.58
CA ARG A 348 -12.74 -35.03 47.31
C ARG A 348 -12.91 -33.61 46.75
N LEU A 349 -11.91 -32.76 46.92
CA LEU A 349 -11.91 -31.42 46.36
C LEU A 349 -11.81 -31.49 44.83
N THR A 350 -12.90 -31.16 44.13
CA THR A 350 -12.89 -30.93 42.68
C THR A 350 -12.94 -29.43 42.39
N LYS A 351 -12.46 -29.00 41.22
CA LYS A 351 -12.52 -27.60 40.79
C LYS A 351 -13.94 -27.01 40.84
N GLY A 352 -14.98 -27.85 40.65
CA GLY A 352 -16.38 -27.44 40.77
C GLY A 352 -16.80 -27.09 42.19
N VAL A 353 -16.37 -27.88 43.18
CA VAL A 353 -16.67 -27.63 44.60
C VAL A 353 -15.98 -26.35 45.10
N LEU A 354 -14.73 -26.11 44.68
CA LEU A 354 -14.01 -24.87 45.02
C LEU A 354 -14.70 -23.63 44.42
N LYS A 355 -15.16 -23.70 43.16
CA LYS A 355 -15.92 -22.61 42.54
C LYS A 355 -17.23 -22.32 43.26
N GLN A 356 -17.96 -23.37 43.68
CA GLN A 356 -19.18 -23.21 44.45
C GLN A 356 -18.91 -22.58 45.82
N ALA A 357 -17.84 -23.01 46.51
CA ALA A 357 -17.44 -22.44 47.79
C ALA A 357 -17.02 -20.96 47.65
N GLN A 358 -16.28 -20.60 46.60
CA GLN A 358 -15.96 -19.20 46.29
C GLN A 358 -17.21 -18.38 45.96
N GLN A 359 -18.21 -18.95 45.30
CA GLN A 359 -19.48 -18.27 45.06
C GLN A 359 -20.19 -17.97 46.38
N VAL A 360 -20.16 -18.90 47.34
CA VAL A 360 -20.73 -18.71 48.69
C VAL A 360 -19.93 -17.71 49.51
N LEU A 361 -18.59 -17.71 49.40
CA LEU A 361 -17.71 -16.72 50.05
C LEU A 361 -18.03 -15.28 49.61
N ARG A 362 -18.47 -15.09 48.36
CA ARG A 362 -18.82 -13.77 47.80
C ARG A 362 -20.28 -13.36 48.06
N MET A 363 -21.09 -14.23 48.68
CA MET A 363 -22.48 -13.92 49.00
C MET A 363 -22.55 -13.22 50.36
N GLU A 364 -22.80 -11.92 50.34
CA GLU A 364 -23.12 -11.13 51.53
C GLU A 364 -24.61 -10.76 51.51
N HIS A 365 -25.35 -11.15 52.56
CA HIS A 365 -26.76 -10.78 52.70
C HIS A 365 -27.09 -10.51 54.18
N PRO A 366 -27.86 -9.45 54.51
CA PRO A 366 -28.16 -9.07 55.91
C PRO A 366 -28.84 -10.13 56.77
N HIS A 367 -29.40 -11.16 56.14
CA HIS A 367 -30.11 -12.27 56.80
C HIS A 367 -29.40 -13.63 56.68
N LEU A 368 -28.19 -13.67 56.12
CA LEU A 368 -27.35 -14.86 56.05
C LEU A 368 -26.09 -14.63 56.87
N VAL A 369 -25.62 -15.67 57.57
CA VAL A 369 -24.32 -15.60 58.26
C VAL A 369 -23.23 -15.69 57.20
N PRO A 370 -22.32 -14.70 57.11
CA PRO A 370 -21.24 -14.73 56.14
C PRO A 370 -20.36 -15.97 56.31
N PHE A 371 -20.16 -16.67 55.19
CA PHE A 371 -19.19 -17.76 55.11
C PHE A 371 -17.81 -17.13 54.89
N LEU A 372 -16.86 -17.41 55.77
CA LEU A 372 -15.53 -16.78 55.76
C LEU A 372 -14.47 -17.67 55.13
N GLY A 373 -14.63 -18.98 55.22
CA GLY A 373 -13.62 -19.90 54.74
C GLY A 373 -13.91 -21.35 55.12
N ALA A 374 -13.01 -22.25 54.72
CA ALA A 374 -13.06 -23.64 55.14
C ALA A 374 -11.67 -24.20 55.37
N CYS A 375 -11.60 -25.22 56.24
CA CYS A 375 -10.42 -26.05 56.42
C CYS A 375 -10.70 -27.44 55.82
N PHE A 376 -9.80 -27.91 54.95
CA PHE A 376 -9.94 -29.17 54.22
C PHE A 376 -8.83 -30.17 54.54
N GLU A 377 -8.37 -30.22 55.78
CA GLU A 377 -7.32 -31.17 56.21
C GLU A 377 -7.91 -32.53 56.62
N LYS A 378 -7.10 -33.58 56.51
CA LYS A 378 -7.53 -34.97 56.75
C LYS A 378 -8.03 -35.09 58.19
N GLU A 379 -9.24 -35.63 58.36
CA GLU A 379 -9.96 -35.75 59.65
C GLU A 379 -10.49 -34.43 60.26
N HIS A 380 -10.22 -33.29 59.61
CA HIS A 380 -10.60 -31.95 60.09
C HIS A 380 -11.25 -31.11 58.98
N ILE A 381 -12.44 -31.52 58.53
CA ILE A 381 -13.24 -30.74 57.57
C ILE A 381 -14.15 -29.78 58.32
N LEU A 382 -13.81 -28.49 58.25
CA LEU A 382 -14.49 -27.42 58.97
C LEU A 382 -15.01 -26.35 58.02
N MET A 383 -16.20 -25.84 58.30
CA MET A 383 -16.72 -24.61 57.69
C MET A 383 -16.62 -23.47 58.69
N LEU A 384 -16.07 -22.34 58.25
CA LEU A 384 -15.83 -21.15 59.06
C LEU A 384 -16.85 -20.09 58.70
N TYR A 385 -17.58 -19.62 59.71
CA TYR A 385 -18.59 -18.57 59.60
C TYR A 385 -18.27 -17.42 60.54
N GLU A 386 -18.82 -16.24 60.24
CA GLU A 386 -18.72 -15.11 61.14
C GLU A 386 -19.33 -15.43 62.53
N PHE A 387 -18.70 -14.91 63.59
CA PHE A 387 -19.17 -15.13 64.95
C PHE A 387 -20.47 -14.36 65.25
N CYS A 388 -21.56 -15.10 65.51
CA CYS A 388 -22.84 -14.53 65.86
C CYS A 388 -23.05 -14.55 67.39
N SER A 389 -22.97 -13.38 68.03
CA SER A 389 -23.12 -13.25 69.50
C SER A 389 -24.52 -13.51 70.05
N LYS A 390 -25.56 -13.60 69.19
CA LYS A 390 -26.98 -13.68 69.58
C LYS A 390 -27.60 -15.09 69.61
N GLY A 391 -26.85 -16.15 69.34
CA GLY A 391 -27.33 -17.54 69.40
C GLY A 391 -28.25 -17.96 68.23
N ASN A 392 -28.53 -19.27 68.11
CA ASN A 392 -29.39 -19.80 67.04
C ASN A 392 -30.89 -19.81 67.41
N LEU A 393 -31.77 -19.78 66.41
CA LEU A 393 -33.23 -19.76 66.62
C LEU A 393 -33.77 -21.07 67.24
N PHE A 394 -33.00 -22.16 67.18
CA PHE A 394 -33.40 -23.48 67.69
C PHE A 394 -33.44 -23.53 69.23
N VAL A 395 -32.62 -22.71 69.90
CA VAL A 395 -32.60 -22.62 71.37
C VAL A 395 -33.77 -21.79 71.93
N ARG A 396 -34.42 -20.95 71.11
CA ARG A 396 -35.53 -20.09 71.56
C ARG A 396 -36.94 -20.68 71.32
N ALA A 397 -37.08 -21.69 70.47
CA ALA A 397 -38.40 -22.26 70.14
C ALA A 397 -38.96 -23.27 71.18
N PHE A 398 -38.13 -23.79 72.08
CA PHE A 398 -38.55 -24.74 73.14
C PHE A 398 -38.93 -24.07 74.48
N HIS A 399 -39.01 -22.74 74.52
CA HIS A 399 -39.42 -22.00 75.72
C HIS A 399 -40.87 -21.49 75.67
N PHE A 400 -41.65 -21.88 74.65
CA PHE A 400 -43.05 -21.48 74.47
C PHE A 400 -44.01 -22.61 74.03
N LEU A 401 -43.68 -23.89 74.32
CA LEU A 401 -44.65 -24.99 74.35
C LEU A 401 -44.35 -25.93 75.51
#